data_AF-A0A0R3QD63-F1
#
_entry.id   AF-A0A0R3QD63-F1
#
_cell.length_a   1.000
_cell.length_b   1.000
_cell.length_c   1.000
_cell.angle_alpha   90.00
_cell.angle_beta   90.00
_cell.angle_gamma   90.00
#
_symmetry.space_group_name_H-M   'P 1'
#
loop_
_entity.id
_entity.type
_entity.pdbx_description
1 polymer ?
#
loop_
_entity_poly.entity_id
_entity_poly.type
_entity_poly.pdbx_seq_one_letter_code
_entity_poly.pdbx_strand_id
1 'polypeptide(L)'
;MMKNTSLLSIQIFLLYILLLLGYPTKIPIKTYIQPDEENKAIMRTIQEGEMIHNNDQNNPLKFSFSNRQLHIEEIDTWNLINTVCNDLKVGSMAIMCGNMGKPYEAFLAITENMEMPLINWDLSPILPAEEPRSLLVIICLSY
;
A
#
# COMPACT_ATOMS: atom_id res chain seq x y z
N MET A 1 -3.84 -12.16 -53.09
CA MET A 1 -3.12 -11.33 -52.10
C MET A 1 -3.95 -10.95 -50.85
N MET A 2 -5.19 -11.47 -50.66
CA MET A 2 -6.06 -11.13 -49.51
C MET A 2 -5.96 -12.08 -48.29
N LYS A 3 -5.34 -13.25 -48.42
CA LYS A 3 -5.25 -14.23 -47.32
C LYS A 3 -4.29 -13.79 -46.19
N ASN A 4 -3.20 -13.11 -46.54
CA ASN A 4 -2.19 -12.72 -45.54
C ASN A 4 -2.63 -11.57 -44.64
N THR A 5 -3.44 -10.63 -45.14
CA THR A 5 -3.98 -9.51 -44.35
C THR A 5 -5.02 -9.98 -43.34
N SER A 6 -5.85 -10.97 -43.69
CA SER A 6 -6.79 -11.59 -42.76
C SER A 6 -6.08 -12.35 -41.63
N LEU A 7 -5.02 -13.09 -41.96
CA LEU A 7 -4.23 -13.82 -40.96
C LEU A 7 -3.52 -12.88 -39.97
N LEU A 8 -2.95 -11.78 -40.48
CA LEU A 8 -2.27 -10.77 -39.67
C LEU A 8 -3.23 -10.09 -38.69
N SER A 9 -4.45 -9.76 -39.16
CA SER A 9 -5.48 -9.16 -38.31
C SER A 9 -5.93 -10.08 -37.17
N ILE A 10 -6.08 -11.38 -37.46
CA ILE A 10 -6.40 -12.40 -36.45
C ILE A 10 -5.28 -12.53 -35.42
N GLN A 11 -4.02 -12.50 -35.84
CA GLN A 11 -2.87 -12.55 -34.94
C GLN A 11 -2.78 -11.32 -34.02
N ILE A 12 -3.02 -10.12 -34.57
CA ILE A 12 -3.05 -8.87 -33.78
C ILE A 12 -4.20 -8.90 -32.77
N PHE A 13 -5.38 -9.38 -33.17
CA PHE A 13 -6.53 -9.52 -32.29
C PHE A 13 -6.29 -10.53 -31.16
N LEU A 14 -5.69 -11.69 -31.47
CA LEU A 14 -5.27 -12.68 -30.48
C LEU A 14 -4.23 -12.13 -29.50
N LEU A 15 -3.26 -11.37 -30.01
CA LEU A 15 -2.25 -10.71 -29.17
C LEU A 15 -2.90 -9.69 -28.22
N TYR A 16 -3.89 -8.94 -28.69
CA TYR A 16 -4.64 -7.98 -27.89
C TYR A 16 -5.48 -8.66 -26.79
N ILE A 17 -6.11 -9.80 -27.11
CA ILE A 17 -6.83 -10.62 -26.13
C ILE A 17 -5.87 -11.20 -25.09
N LEU A 18 -4.69 -11.69 -25.50
CA LEU A 18 -3.65 -12.16 -24.58
C LEU A 18 -3.12 -11.05 -23.66
N LEU A 19 -2.98 -9.82 -24.17
CA LEU A 19 -2.60 -8.66 -23.38
C LEU A 19 -3.69 -8.25 -22.37
N LEU A 20 -4.97 -8.34 -22.76
CA LEU A 20 -6.12 -8.10 -21.87
C LEU A 20 -6.27 -9.18 -20.79
N LEU A 21 -5.97 -10.44 -21.11
CA LEU A 21 -6.02 -11.57 -20.16
C LEU A 21 -4.78 -11.65 -19.26
N GLY A 22 -3.65 -11.07 -19.69
CA GLY A 22 -2.37 -11.13 -19.00
C GLY A 22 -2.04 -9.97 -18.08
N TYR A 23 -2.85 -8.91 -18.03
CA TYR A 23 -2.62 -7.80 -17.10
C TYR A 23 -2.93 -8.27 -15.67
N PRO A 24 -2.01 -8.11 -14.71
CA PRO A 24 -2.19 -8.67 -13.38
C PRO A 24 -3.43 -8.06 -12.75
N THR A 25 -4.41 -8.91 -12.49
CA THR A 25 -5.71 -8.59 -11.92
C THR A 25 -5.64 -7.97 -10.52
N LYS A 26 -4.44 -7.89 -9.92
CA LYS A 26 -4.18 -7.31 -8.60
C LYS A 26 -2.85 -6.56 -8.52
N ILE A 27 -2.87 -5.34 -8.02
CA ILE A 27 -1.71 -4.49 -7.68
C ILE A 27 -1.09 -5.01 -6.37
N PRO A 28 0.15 -5.55 -6.39
CA PRO A 28 0.78 -6.13 -5.21
C PRO A 28 1.35 -5.04 -4.29
N ILE A 29 0.83 -4.95 -3.07
CA ILE A 29 1.30 -4.01 -2.04
C ILE A 29 1.92 -4.78 -0.89
N LYS A 30 3.14 -4.42 -0.50
CA LYS A 30 3.86 -5.07 0.59
C LYS A 30 3.72 -4.26 1.86
N THR A 31 3.18 -4.87 2.91
CA THR A 31 3.08 -4.26 4.23
C THR A 31 4.17 -4.81 5.15
N TYR A 32 4.73 -3.93 5.98
CA TYR A 32 5.69 -4.30 7.01
C TYR A 32 5.17 -3.83 8.35
N ILE A 33 4.78 -4.76 9.21
CA ILE A 33 4.03 -4.48 10.44
C ILE A 33 4.69 -5.21 11.62
N GLN A 34 4.75 -4.56 12.78
CA GLN A 34 5.27 -5.16 14.01
C GLN A 34 4.17 -6.03 14.67
N PRO A 35 4.53 -7.12 15.38
CA PRO A 35 3.56 -8.10 15.88
C PRO A 35 2.87 -7.71 17.20
N ASP A 36 2.66 -6.43 17.49
CA ASP A 36 1.96 -5.94 18.69
C ASP A 36 0.45 -5.75 18.48
N GLU A 37 -0.28 -5.50 19.57
CA GLU A 37 -1.75 -5.46 19.56
C GLU A 37 -2.34 -4.30 18.76
N GLU A 38 -1.71 -3.13 18.80
CA GLU A 38 -2.12 -1.96 18.04
C GLU A 38 -2.00 -2.24 16.54
N ASN A 39 -0.86 -2.80 16.14
CA ASN A 39 -0.57 -3.18 14.78
C ASN A 39 -1.47 -4.31 14.23
N LYS A 40 -2.09 -5.14 15.09
CA LYS A 40 -3.14 -6.10 14.66
C LYS A 40 -4.40 -5.37 14.18
N ALA A 41 -4.78 -4.26 14.81
CA ALA A 41 -5.93 -3.47 14.37
C ALA A 41 -5.65 -2.84 13.00
N ILE A 42 -4.43 -2.32 12.79
CA ILE A 42 -3.98 -1.77 11.50
C ILE A 42 -4.06 -2.84 10.40
N MET A 43 -3.56 -4.05 10.67
CA MET A 43 -3.66 -5.16 9.72
C MET A 43 -5.09 -5.47 9.33
N ARG A 44 -6.01 -5.53 10.31
CA ARG A 44 -7.43 -5.76 10.03
C ARG A 44 -8.01 -4.66 9.16
N THR A 45 -7.71 -3.40 9.47
CA THR A 45 -8.16 -2.25 8.66
C THR A 45 -7.68 -2.34 7.21
N ILE A 46 -6.42 -2.75 6.99
CA ILE A 46 -5.88 -2.97 5.64
C ILE A 46 -6.62 -4.10 4.93
N GLN A 47 -6.88 -5.21 5.62
CA GLN A 47 -7.59 -6.37 5.05
C GLN A 47 -9.06 -6.05 4.71
N GLU A 48 -9.75 -5.31 5.58
CA GLU A 48 -11.12 -4.84 5.32
C GLU A 48 -11.14 -3.86 4.13
N GLY A 49 -10.18 -2.94 4.06
CA GLY A 49 -10.03 -2.03 2.93
C GLY A 49 -9.77 -2.76 1.62
N GLU A 50 -8.90 -3.77 1.63
CA GLU A 50 -8.66 -4.67 0.49
C GLU A 50 -9.97 -5.34 0.05
N MET A 51 -10.72 -5.92 0.99
CA MET A 51 -11.97 -6.61 0.69
C MET A 51 -13.01 -5.66 0.07
N ILE A 52 -13.22 -4.48 0.68
CA ILE A 52 -14.17 -3.48 0.18
C ILE A 52 -13.78 -3.04 -1.24
N HIS A 53 -12.51 -2.67 -1.44
CA HIS A 53 -12.02 -2.23 -2.75
C HIS A 53 -12.11 -3.33 -3.81
N ASN A 54 -11.77 -4.56 -3.43
CA ASN A 54 -11.76 -5.69 -4.34
C ASN A 54 -13.16 -6.19 -4.69
N ASN A 55 -14.14 -6.00 -3.82
CA ASN A 55 -15.53 -6.38 -4.07
C ASN A 55 -16.29 -5.39 -4.97
N ASP A 56 -15.76 -4.20 -5.23
CA ASP A 56 -16.36 -3.25 -6.18
C ASP A 56 -16.28 -3.80 -7.63
N GLN A 57 -17.42 -4.18 -8.19
CA GLN A 57 -17.52 -4.73 -9.55
C GLN A 57 -17.18 -3.72 -10.65
N ASN A 58 -17.27 -2.42 -10.36
CA ASN A 58 -16.95 -1.37 -11.33
C ASN A 58 -15.44 -1.08 -11.39
N ASN A 59 -14.67 -1.61 -10.44
CA ASN A 59 -13.24 -1.38 -10.39
C ASN A 59 -12.47 -2.52 -11.09
N PRO A 60 -11.82 -2.24 -12.24
CA PRO A 60 -11.06 -3.24 -12.98
C PRO A 60 -9.72 -3.58 -12.31
N LEU A 61 -9.23 -2.74 -11.39
CA LEU A 61 -7.99 -2.94 -10.66
C LEU A 61 -8.30 -3.40 -9.24
N LYS A 62 -7.59 -4.41 -8.77
CA LYS A 62 -7.74 -4.94 -7.42
C LYS A 62 -6.44 -4.75 -6.67
N PHE A 63 -6.46 -4.78 -5.35
CA PHE A 63 -5.24 -4.85 -4.54
C PHE A 63 -4.95 -6.31 -4.16
N SER A 64 -3.67 -6.59 -3.90
CA SER A 64 -3.23 -7.78 -3.19
C SER A 64 -2.24 -7.33 -2.14
N PHE A 65 -2.64 -7.35 -0.87
CA PHE A 65 -1.74 -7.02 0.23
C PHE A 65 -1.01 -8.29 0.68
N SER A 66 0.28 -8.16 0.99
CA SER A 66 1.01 -9.22 1.72
C SER A 66 1.84 -8.62 2.82
N ASN A 67 1.76 -9.23 4.01
CA ASN A 67 2.42 -8.72 5.20
C ASN A 67 3.71 -9.47 5.52
N ARG A 68 4.76 -8.71 5.87
CA ARG A 68 5.96 -9.19 6.53
C ARG A 68 5.92 -8.72 7.98
N GLN A 69 5.84 -9.64 8.92
CA GLN A 69 5.98 -9.30 10.35
C GLN A 69 7.44 -8.99 10.68
N LEU A 70 7.66 -7.85 11.33
CA LEU A 70 8.99 -7.38 11.73
C LEU A 70 9.13 -7.40 13.25
N HIS A 71 10.04 -8.22 13.77
CA HIS A 71 10.33 -8.31 15.20
C HIS A 71 11.47 -7.33 15.53
N ILE A 72 11.13 -6.12 16.02
CA ILE A 72 12.07 -4.98 16.17
C ILE A 72 13.26 -5.32 17.06
N GLU A 73 13.06 -6.14 18.10
CA GLU A 73 14.12 -6.52 19.05
C GLU A 73 15.32 -7.19 18.34
N GLU A 74 15.12 -7.67 17.11
CA GLU A 74 16.12 -8.40 16.31
C GLU A 74 16.53 -7.67 15.02
N ILE A 75 15.95 -6.51 14.70
CA ILE A 75 16.12 -5.89 13.37
C ILE A 75 17.06 -4.70 13.42
N ASP A 76 18.29 -4.92 13.01
CA ASP A 76 19.17 -3.85 12.54
C ASP A 76 18.76 -3.37 11.13
N THR A 77 19.16 -2.14 10.78
CA THR A 77 18.86 -1.51 9.49
C THR A 77 19.33 -2.36 8.31
N TRP A 78 20.45 -3.07 8.43
CA TRP A 78 21.01 -3.88 7.35
C TRP A 78 20.18 -5.13 7.06
N ASN A 79 19.74 -5.83 8.10
CA ASN A 79 18.87 -6.99 8.03
C ASN A 79 17.50 -6.59 7.49
N LEU A 80 16.99 -5.41 7.86
CA LEU A 80 15.78 -4.86 7.27
C LEU A 80 15.94 -4.66 5.76
N ILE A 81 17.01 -4.01 5.32
CA ILE A 81 17.28 -3.79 3.88
C ILE A 81 17.32 -5.13 3.14
N ASN A 82 18.08 -6.11 3.65
CA ASN A 82 18.16 -7.43 3.04
C ASN A 82 16.80 -8.13 2.97
N THR A 83 16.00 -8.04 4.02
CA THR A 83 14.65 -8.62 4.08
C THR A 83 13.75 -7.99 3.03
N VAL A 84 13.69 -6.65 3.00
CA VAL A 84 12.88 -5.91 2.04
C VAL A 84 13.33 -6.19 0.61
N CYS A 85 14.62 -6.14 0.32
CA CYS A 85 15.14 -6.44 -1.02
C CYS A 85 14.83 -7.90 -1.44
N ASN A 86 14.87 -8.87 -0.53
CA ASN A 86 14.47 -10.23 -0.83
C ASN A 86 12.98 -10.35 -1.15
N ASP A 87 12.13 -9.59 -0.45
CA ASP A 87 10.69 -9.55 -0.71
C ASP A 87 10.39 -8.90 -2.06
N LEU A 88 11.11 -7.85 -2.41
CA LEU A 88 10.98 -7.15 -3.69
C LEU A 88 11.42 -7.99 -4.89
N LYS A 89 12.23 -9.05 -4.71
CA LYS A 89 12.51 -10.02 -5.78
C LYS A 89 11.26 -10.75 -6.26
N VAL A 90 10.27 -10.96 -5.38
CA VAL A 90 8.97 -11.55 -5.74
C VAL A 90 8.10 -10.55 -6.51
N GLY A 91 8.36 -9.26 -6.32
CA GLY A 91 7.64 -8.16 -6.95
C GLY A 91 6.66 -7.48 -6.00
N SER A 92 6.69 -6.15 -6.00
CA SER A 92 5.69 -5.30 -5.36
C SER A 92 5.65 -3.95 -6.10
N MET A 93 4.49 -3.32 -6.10
CA MET A 93 4.28 -1.99 -6.70
C MET A 93 4.32 -0.87 -5.67
N ALA A 94 4.17 -1.18 -4.38
CA ALA A 94 4.23 -0.19 -3.31
C ALA A 94 4.59 -0.86 -1.97
N ILE A 95 5.33 -0.13 -1.14
CA ILE A 95 5.58 -0.50 0.25
C ILE A 95 4.69 0.34 1.16
N MET A 96 4.15 -0.30 2.18
CA MET A 96 3.36 0.33 3.22
C MET A 96 3.95 -0.06 4.59
N CYS A 97 4.27 0.92 5.42
CA CYS A 97 4.86 0.67 6.74
C CYS A 97 4.48 1.77 7.73
N GLY A 98 4.52 1.46 9.02
CA GLY A 98 4.35 2.44 10.10
C GLY A 98 5.66 3.15 10.44
N ASN A 99 5.60 4.05 11.40
CA ASN A 99 6.74 4.60 12.09
C ASN A 99 7.39 3.51 12.96
N MET A 100 8.53 3.02 12.49
CA MET A 100 9.33 2.02 13.22
C MET A 100 10.48 2.64 14.00
N GLY A 101 10.56 3.97 14.09
CA GLY A 101 11.72 4.68 14.61
C GLY A 101 12.91 4.57 13.66
N LYS A 102 14.11 4.25 14.17
CA LYS A 102 15.37 4.24 13.40
C LYS A 102 15.38 3.41 12.11
N PRO A 103 14.76 2.21 12.06
CA PRO A 103 14.73 1.40 10.83
C PRO A 103 13.87 2.01 9.71
N TYR A 104 13.07 3.04 9.98
CA TYR A 104 12.23 3.69 8.96
C TYR A 104 13.05 4.28 7.80
N GLU A 105 14.23 4.82 8.07
CA GLU A 105 15.16 5.34 7.07
C GLU A 105 15.58 4.28 6.04
N ALA A 106 15.57 3.00 6.42
CA ALA A 106 15.83 1.90 5.50
C ALA A 106 14.78 1.82 4.40
N PHE A 107 13.50 1.98 4.77
CA PHE A 107 12.41 1.95 3.80
C PHE A 107 12.52 3.13 2.85
N LEU A 108 12.75 4.34 3.37
CA LEU A 108 12.96 5.54 2.57
C LEU A 108 14.06 5.31 1.53
N ALA A 109 15.26 4.91 1.98
CA ALA A 109 16.39 4.67 1.09
C ALA A 109 16.08 3.64 0.00
N ILE A 110 15.43 2.52 0.34
CA ILE A 110 15.07 1.50 -0.65
C ILE A 110 14.04 2.07 -1.65
N THR A 111 12.99 2.72 -1.17
CA THR A 111 11.90 3.19 -2.00
C THR A 111 12.31 4.33 -2.93
N GLU A 112 13.19 5.22 -2.47
CA GLU A 112 13.75 6.29 -3.29
C GLU A 112 14.66 5.73 -4.38
N ASN A 113 15.54 4.77 -4.06
CA ASN A 113 16.44 4.18 -5.05
C ASN A 113 15.73 3.26 -6.05
N MET A 114 14.60 2.67 -5.66
CA MET A 114 13.79 1.80 -6.52
C MET A 114 12.65 2.55 -7.22
N GLU A 115 12.53 3.86 -7.00
CA GLU A 115 11.44 4.71 -7.50
C GLU A 115 10.03 4.13 -7.20
N MET A 116 9.89 3.53 -6.01
CA MET A 116 8.66 2.87 -5.59
C MET A 116 7.92 3.72 -4.54
N PRO A 117 6.58 3.81 -4.59
CA PRO A 117 5.81 4.48 -3.56
C PRO A 117 6.02 3.88 -2.16
N LEU A 118 6.30 4.75 -1.19
CA LEU A 118 6.27 4.44 0.25
C LEU A 118 5.04 5.10 0.88
N ILE A 119 4.17 4.29 1.47
CA ILE A 119 2.96 4.75 2.17
C ILE A 119 3.19 4.58 3.67
N ASN A 120 3.22 5.69 4.40
CA ASN A 120 3.33 5.69 5.86
C ASN A 120 1.95 5.96 6.50
N TRP A 121 1.42 4.99 7.26
CA TRP A 121 0.13 5.14 7.93
C TRP A 121 0.20 5.87 9.28
N ASP A 122 1.39 5.98 9.89
CA ASP A 122 1.57 6.65 11.18
C ASP A 122 1.77 8.17 11.03
N LEU A 123 2.00 8.65 9.80
CA LEU A 123 1.92 10.09 9.47
C LEU A 123 0.45 10.53 9.35
N SER A 124 -0.32 10.31 10.42
CA SER A 124 -1.59 11.01 10.60
C SER A 124 -1.31 12.52 10.65
N PRO A 125 -2.18 13.36 10.05
CA PRO A 125 -2.01 14.81 10.16
C PRO A 125 -1.99 15.18 11.64
N ILE A 126 -0.95 15.89 12.06
CA ILE A 126 -0.94 16.58 13.34
C ILE A 126 -2.06 17.61 13.22
N LEU A 127 -3.25 17.28 13.75
CA LEU A 127 -4.29 18.26 13.93
C LEU A 127 -3.64 19.38 14.75
N PRO A 128 -3.70 20.66 14.33
CA PRO A 128 -3.19 21.74 15.16
C PRO A 128 -3.83 21.56 16.53
N ALA A 129 -3.00 21.41 17.57
CA ALA A 129 -3.46 21.16 18.92
C ALA A 129 -4.63 22.11 19.20
N GLU A 130 -5.80 21.57 19.49
CA GLU A 130 -6.92 22.40 19.93
C GLU A 130 -6.40 23.14 21.16
N GLU A 131 -6.07 24.43 20.99
CA GLU A 131 -5.85 25.31 22.12
C GLU A 131 -7.05 25.13 23.05
N PRO A 132 -6.85 25.02 24.38
CA PRO A 132 -7.95 24.84 25.31
C PRO A 132 -8.83 26.08 25.24
N ARG A 133 -9.84 26.04 24.36
CA ARG A 133 -10.89 27.05 24.30
C ARG A 133 -11.69 26.87 25.57
N SER A 134 -11.35 27.70 26.55
CA SER A 134 -12.22 28.03 27.67
C SER A 134 -13.63 28.27 27.13
N LEU A 135 -14.51 27.30 27.32
CA LEU A 135 -15.93 27.40 27.06
C LEU A 135 -16.53 28.31 28.14
N LEU A 136 -16.27 29.61 28.05
CA LEU A 136 -17.08 30.61 28.73
C LEU A 136 -18.36 30.78 27.91
N VAL A 137 -19.32 29.89 28.12
CA VAL A 137 -20.69 30.02 27.61
C VAL A 137 -21.32 31.21 28.32
N ILE A 138 -21.22 32.41 27.73
CA ILE A 138 -22.07 33.53 28.10
C ILE A 138 -23.46 33.20 27.56
N ILE A 139 -24.32 32.67 28.43
CA ILE A 139 -25.75 32.54 28.15
C ILE A 139 -26.32 33.96 28.17
N CYS A 140 -26.44 34.60 27.00
CA CYS A 140 -27.31 35.75 26.85
C CYS A 140 -28.76 35.26 26.96
N LEU A 141 -29.31 35.27 28.18
CA LEU A 141 -30.75 35.26 28.38
C LEU A 141 -31.29 36.64 28.02
N SER A 142 -32.07 36.69 26.95
CA SER A 142 -32.93 37.83 26.63
C SER A 142 -33.96 38.02 27.74
N TYR A 143 -34.04 39.24 28.27
CA TYR A 143 -35.22 39.82 28.91
C TYR A 143 -35.32 41.28 28.47
#